data_AF-A0A0L0VGY2-F1
#
_entry.id   AF-A0A0L0VGY2-F1
#
_cell.length_a   1.000
_cell.length_b   1.000
_cell.length_c   1.000
_cell.angle_alpha   90.00
_cell.angle_beta   90.00
_cell.angle_gamma   90.00
#
_symmetry.space_group_name_H-M   'P 1'
#
loop_
_entity.id
_entity.type
_entity.pdbx_description
1 polymer ?
#
loop_
_entity_poly.entity_id
_entity_poly.type
_entity_poly.pdbx_seq_one_letter_code
_entity_poly.pdbx_strand_id
1 'polypeptide(L)'
;MEELELGPNGGLVYCFEYLLKNLDWLQENLNNYEDDFLIIDCPGQIELYTHFNIMQKIVQVLTMEFDFRLCATYLLESNFISDRPKFFSGVLSATSAMINLEIPHINVLTKMDLFKSGRTGAGTIAQIGPKELERYLDPDPDLLLGEVNEKTNPKFHSLNQAISQLIQDFNMVSFLPLDITDEDSIGSILSHIDHAIQYGEHEEPKEPRDMDGGDFDAAEE
;
A
#
# COMPACT_ATOMS: atom_id res chain seq x y z
N MET A 1 -13.98 24.62 12.53
CA MET A 1 -15.03 23.61 12.79
C MET A 1 -16.31 24.24 13.30
N GLU A 2 -16.26 25.17 14.26
CA GLU A 2 -17.47 25.88 14.75
C GLU A 2 -18.11 26.82 13.71
N GLU A 3 -17.34 27.46 12.82
CA GLU A 3 -17.88 28.39 11.81
C GLU A 3 -18.68 27.73 10.67
N LEU A 4 -18.43 26.44 10.38
CA LEU A 4 -19.08 25.71 9.28
C LEU A 4 -20.05 24.61 9.76
N GLU A 5 -20.19 24.45 11.09
CA GLU A 5 -21.05 23.42 11.72
C GLU A 5 -20.80 21.98 11.23
N LEU A 6 -19.58 21.68 10.77
CA LEU A 6 -19.21 20.36 10.27
C LEU A 6 -18.71 19.45 11.40
N GLY A 7 -19.19 18.20 11.41
CA GLY A 7 -18.60 17.13 12.20
C GLY A 7 -17.20 16.73 11.70
N PRO A 8 -16.46 15.88 12.44
CA PRO A 8 -15.06 15.56 12.14
C PRO A 8 -14.83 15.00 10.72
N ASN A 9 -15.67 14.06 10.27
CA ASN A 9 -15.57 13.50 8.90
C ASN A 9 -15.99 14.53 7.83
N GLY A 10 -17.00 15.35 8.11
CA GLY A 10 -17.42 16.41 7.18
C GLY A 10 -16.36 17.50 7.03
N GLY A 11 -15.68 17.85 8.13
CA GLY A 11 -14.54 18.76 8.11
C GLY A 11 -13.37 18.21 7.29
N LEU A 12 -13.08 16.92 7.40
CA LEU A 12 -12.03 16.28 6.61
C LEU A 12 -12.32 16.35 5.12
N VAL A 13 -13.53 15.97 4.70
CA VAL A 13 -13.97 16.05 3.31
C VAL A 13 -13.85 17.49 2.79
N TYR A 14 -14.33 18.46 3.57
CA TYR A 14 -14.21 19.88 3.23
C TYR A 14 -12.76 20.33 3.05
N CYS A 15 -11.84 19.90 3.93
CA CYS A 15 -10.42 20.24 3.81
C CYS A 15 -9.83 19.76 2.49
N PHE A 16 -10.16 18.56 2.04
CA PHE A 16 -9.66 18.06 0.76
C PHE A 16 -10.35 18.70 -0.45
N GLU A 17 -11.64 19.00 -0.36
CA GLU A 17 -12.32 19.78 -1.40
C GLU A 17 -11.73 21.19 -1.53
N TYR A 18 -11.33 21.79 -0.41
CA TYR A 18 -10.64 23.06 -0.38
C TYR A 18 -9.22 22.94 -0.96
N LEU A 19 -8.46 21.89 -0.60
CA LEU A 19 -7.14 21.61 -1.17
C LEU A 19 -7.21 21.46 -2.69
N LEU A 20 -8.18 20.69 -3.21
CA LEU A 20 -8.39 20.50 -4.65
C LEU A 20 -8.70 21.80 -5.40
N LYS A 21 -9.23 22.82 -4.72
CA LYS A 21 -9.47 24.15 -5.31
C LYS A 21 -8.25 25.07 -5.28
N ASN A 22 -7.22 24.71 -4.52
CA ASN A 22 -6.03 25.53 -4.27
C ASN A 22 -4.74 24.69 -4.43
N LEU A 23 -4.66 23.90 -5.50
CA LEU A 23 -3.55 22.98 -5.76
C LEU A 23 -2.24 23.71 -6.09
N ASP A 24 -2.30 24.95 -6.56
CA ASP A 24 -1.12 25.80 -6.81
C ASP A 24 -0.20 25.87 -5.59
N TRP A 25 -0.80 26.02 -4.39
CA TRP A 25 -0.04 26.01 -3.14
C TRP A 25 0.68 24.68 -2.92
N LEU A 26 0.02 23.55 -3.20
CA LEU A 26 0.64 22.23 -3.04
C LEU A 26 1.79 22.06 -4.04
N GLN A 27 1.59 22.46 -5.29
CA GLN A 27 2.60 22.40 -6.35
C GLN A 27 3.85 23.19 -5.98
N GLU A 28 3.70 24.44 -5.54
CA GLU A 28 4.83 25.29 -5.13
C GLU A 28 5.66 24.67 -4.00
N ASN A 29 5.00 23.99 -3.06
CA ASN A 29 5.70 23.32 -1.96
C ASN A 29 6.43 22.06 -2.43
N LEU A 30 5.84 21.29 -3.35
CA LEU A 30 6.40 20.03 -3.86
C LEU A 30 7.54 20.24 -4.87
N ASN A 31 7.56 21.34 -5.63
CA ASN A 31 8.63 21.65 -6.59
C ASN A 31 10.03 21.77 -5.97
N ASN A 32 10.14 21.90 -4.64
CA ASN A 32 11.46 21.93 -3.98
C ASN A 32 12.09 20.53 -3.82
N TYR A 33 11.40 19.48 -4.27
CA TYR A 33 11.73 18.07 -4.02
C TYR A 33 11.72 17.22 -5.30
N GLU A 34 12.05 17.79 -6.46
CA GLU A 34 11.95 17.14 -7.78
C GLU A 34 12.70 15.79 -7.87
N ASP A 35 13.83 15.64 -7.17
CA ASP A 35 14.67 14.42 -7.19
C ASP A 35 14.56 13.57 -5.91
N ASP A 36 13.64 13.92 -5.00
CA ASP A 36 13.53 13.26 -3.70
C ASP A 36 12.44 12.18 -3.68
N PHE A 37 12.66 11.15 -2.86
CA PHE A 37 11.65 10.15 -2.56
C PHE A 37 10.66 10.70 -1.52
N LEU A 38 9.43 10.97 -1.95
CA LEU A 38 8.39 11.55 -1.10
C LEU A 38 7.46 10.50 -0.51
N ILE A 39 7.25 10.58 0.81
CA ILE A 39 6.25 9.79 1.54
C ILE A 39 5.11 10.73 1.94
N ILE A 40 3.91 10.47 1.39
CA ILE A 40 2.71 11.24 1.71
C ILE A 40 1.88 10.46 2.74
N ASP A 41 1.84 10.97 3.97
CA ASP A 41 0.94 10.44 4.99
C ASP A 41 -0.49 10.90 4.70
N CYS A 42 -1.38 9.94 4.51
CA CYS A 42 -2.75 10.19 4.08
C CYS A 42 -3.73 9.92 5.25
N PRO A 43 -4.90 10.58 5.29
CA PRO A 43 -5.87 10.39 6.38
C PRO A 43 -6.31 8.94 6.53
N GLY A 44 -6.54 8.51 7.77
CA GLY A 44 -6.95 7.13 8.09
C GLY A 44 -8.42 6.78 7.77
N GLN A 45 -9.23 7.73 7.30
CA GLN A 45 -10.64 7.53 6.98
C GLN A 45 -10.80 6.85 5.63
N ILE A 46 -11.20 5.57 5.65
CA ILE A 46 -11.20 4.71 4.47
C ILE A 46 -12.22 5.12 3.41
N GLU A 47 -13.27 5.85 3.80
CA GLU A 47 -14.32 6.33 2.89
C GLU A 47 -13.76 7.29 1.83
N LEU A 48 -12.66 7.99 2.13
CA LEU A 48 -11.97 8.87 1.18
C LEU A 48 -11.36 8.13 -0.01
N TYR A 49 -11.06 6.84 0.15
CA TYR A 49 -10.41 6.00 -0.85
C TYR A 49 -11.37 5.01 -1.51
N THR A 50 -12.53 4.76 -0.90
CA THR A 50 -13.48 3.72 -1.35
C THR A 50 -14.81 4.28 -1.85
N HIS A 51 -15.24 5.46 -1.37
CA HIS A 51 -16.56 6.01 -1.68
C HIS A 51 -16.50 7.40 -2.34
N PHE A 52 -15.53 8.23 -1.96
CA PHE A 52 -15.35 9.56 -2.54
C PHE A 52 -14.23 9.55 -3.60
N ASN A 53 -14.40 10.33 -4.66
CA ASN A 53 -13.40 10.45 -5.74
C ASN A 53 -12.36 11.55 -5.45
N ILE A 54 -12.25 12.00 -4.20
CA ILE A 54 -11.38 13.12 -3.82
C ILE A 54 -9.92 12.70 -3.94
N MET A 55 -9.56 11.56 -3.37
CA MET A 55 -8.18 11.05 -3.47
C MET A 55 -7.81 10.66 -4.89
N GLN A 56 -8.74 10.09 -5.65
CA GLN A 56 -8.54 9.81 -7.09
C GLN A 56 -8.14 11.07 -7.86
N LYS A 57 -8.85 12.20 -7.64
CA LYS A 57 -8.51 13.48 -8.28
C LYS A 57 -7.13 14.00 -7.88
N ILE A 58 -6.77 13.88 -6.59
CA ILE A 58 -5.45 14.30 -6.11
C ILE A 58 -4.36 13.46 -6.77
N VAL A 59 -4.53 12.14 -6.83
CA VAL A 59 -3.61 11.23 -7.51
C VAL A 59 -3.48 11.58 -8.99
N GLN A 60 -4.58 11.89 -9.68
CA GLN A 60 -4.57 12.31 -11.08
C GLN A 60 -3.77 13.61 -11.28
N VAL A 61 -3.96 14.62 -10.43
CA VAL A 61 -3.18 15.88 -10.49
C VAL A 61 -1.70 15.61 -10.24
N LEU A 62 -1.38 14.88 -9.16
CA LEU A 62 0.02 14.57 -8.82
C LEU A 62 0.73 13.81 -9.95
N THR A 63 0.02 12.90 -10.62
CA THR A 63 0.61 12.09 -11.71
C THR A 63 0.65 12.85 -13.04
N MET A 64 -0.44 13.52 -13.45
CA MET A 64 -0.58 14.09 -14.78
C MET A 64 -0.10 15.54 -14.88
N GLU A 65 -0.23 16.32 -13.81
CA GLU A 65 0.12 17.74 -13.81
C GLU A 65 1.48 17.98 -13.14
N PHE A 66 1.79 17.25 -12.07
CA PHE A 66 3.05 17.43 -11.32
C PHE A 66 4.11 16.38 -11.68
N ASP A 67 3.80 15.45 -12.58
CA ASP A 67 4.71 14.43 -13.12
C ASP A 67 5.33 13.48 -12.06
N PHE A 68 4.62 13.21 -10.96
CA PHE A 68 5.05 12.22 -9.98
C PHE A 68 4.70 10.79 -10.42
N ARG A 69 5.66 9.88 -10.26
CA ARG A 69 5.38 8.43 -10.29
C ARG A 69 4.93 7.97 -8.91
N LEU A 70 3.67 7.57 -8.80
CA LEU A 70 3.05 7.21 -7.52
C LEU A 70 2.86 5.70 -7.36
N CYS A 71 3.03 5.23 -6.14
CA CYS A 71 2.60 3.92 -5.69
C CYS A 71 1.85 4.06 -4.36
N ALA A 72 0.66 3.48 -4.28
CA ALA A 72 -0.12 3.45 -3.05
C ALA A 72 0.31 2.25 -2.19
N THR A 73 0.55 2.47 -0.90
CA THR A 73 0.83 1.39 0.06
C THR A 73 -0.36 1.19 0.98
N TYR A 74 -1.10 0.10 0.80
CA TYR A 74 -2.25 -0.25 1.64
C TYR A 74 -1.77 -0.91 2.93
N LEU A 75 -2.01 -0.27 4.07
CA LEU A 75 -1.60 -0.81 5.36
C LEU A 75 -2.77 -1.56 6.02
N LEU A 76 -2.68 -2.88 6.08
CA LEU A 76 -3.59 -3.72 6.85
C LEU A 76 -2.90 -4.16 8.14
N GLU A 77 -3.57 -4.15 9.29
CA GLU A 77 -2.96 -4.62 10.54
C GLU A 77 -2.97 -6.15 10.66
N SER A 78 -1.93 -6.73 11.26
CA SER A 78 -1.82 -8.17 11.55
C SER A 78 -2.98 -8.72 12.41
N ASN A 79 -3.78 -7.89 13.06
CA ASN A 79 -4.99 -8.35 13.74
C ASN A 79 -6.07 -8.86 12.76
N PHE A 80 -6.03 -8.47 11.49
CA PHE A 80 -7.00 -8.92 10.49
C PHE A 80 -6.82 -10.40 10.13
N ILE A 81 -5.61 -10.95 10.25
CA ILE A 81 -5.36 -12.39 10.04
C ILE A 81 -5.78 -13.25 11.24
N SER A 82 -6.23 -12.65 12.35
CA SER A 82 -6.75 -13.40 13.50
C SER A 82 -8.05 -14.16 13.19
N ASP A 83 -8.81 -13.70 12.19
CA ASP A 83 -10.08 -14.29 11.80
C ASP A 83 -10.32 -14.14 10.30
N ARG A 84 -10.77 -15.22 9.65
CA ARG A 84 -10.90 -15.28 8.18
C ARG A 84 -11.88 -14.25 7.63
N PRO A 85 -13.10 -14.06 8.18
CA PRO A 85 -14.01 -13.03 7.69
C PRO A 85 -13.44 -11.61 7.83
N LYS A 86 -12.65 -11.34 8.88
CA LYS A 86 -11.95 -10.05 9.01
C LYS A 86 -10.94 -9.89 7.89
N PHE A 87 -10.08 -10.89 7.67
CA PHE A 87 -9.12 -10.89 6.57
C PHE A 87 -9.81 -10.62 5.22
N PHE A 88 -10.86 -11.38 4.89
CA PHE A 88 -11.64 -11.18 3.67
C PHE A 88 -12.24 -9.77 3.55
N SER A 89 -12.74 -9.20 4.64
CA SER A 89 -13.21 -7.80 4.63
C SER A 89 -12.08 -6.80 4.35
N GLY A 90 -10.88 -7.05 4.88
CA GLY A 90 -9.69 -6.25 4.61
C GLY A 90 -9.24 -6.34 3.15
N VAL A 91 -9.25 -7.54 2.57
CA VAL A 91 -8.94 -7.79 1.16
C VAL A 91 -9.92 -7.08 0.24
N LEU A 92 -11.23 -7.18 0.49
CA LEU A 92 -12.25 -6.50 -0.31
C LEU A 92 -12.10 -4.98 -0.23
N SER A 93 -11.77 -4.46 0.95
CA SER A 93 -11.52 -3.04 1.17
C SER A 93 -10.28 -2.54 0.41
N ALA A 94 -9.18 -3.30 0.46
CA ALA A 94 -7.96 -3.02 -0.30
C ALA A 94 -8.23 -3.03 -1.82
N THR A 95 -8.99 -4.03 -2.29
CA THR A 95 -9.39 -4.15 -3.70
C THR A 95 -10.24 -2.96 -4.14
N SER A 96 -11.18 -2.52 -3.30
CA SER A 96 -11.99 -1.33 -3.58
C SER A 96 -11.15 -0.06 -3.66
N ALA A 97 -10.16 0.10 -2.79
CA ALA A 97 -9.25 1.25 -2.83
C ALA A 97 -8.37 1.22 -4.09
N MET A 98 -7.85 0.05 -4.47
CA MET A 98 -7.06 -0.16 -5.69
C MET A 98 -7.84 0.25 -6.94
N ILE A 99 -9.09 -0.21 -7.08
CA ILE A 99 -9.94 0.13 -8.23
C ILE A 99 -10.21 1.64 -8.28
N ASN A 100 -10.42 2.29 -7.14
CA ASN A 100 -10.77 3.71 -7.10
C ASN A 100 -9.56 4.65 -7.28
N LEU A 101 -8.36 4.25 -6.82
CA LEU A 101 -7.14 5.07 -6.94
C LEU A 101 -6.46 4.94 -8.31
N GLU A 102 -6.65 3.81 -9.01
CA GLU A 102 -6.16 3.59 -10.38
C GLU A 102 -4.63 3.75 -10.55
N ILE A 103 -3.85 3.43 -9.52
CA ILE A 103 -2.38 3.46 -9.51
C ILE A 103 -1.80 2.13 -8.99
N PRO A 104 -0.50 1.84 -9.23
CA PRO A 104 0.17 0.71 -8.62
C PRO A 104 -0.07 0.68 -7.11
N HIS A 105 -0.46 -0.49 -6.59
CA HIS A 105 -0.87 -0.64 -5.20
C HIS A 105 -0.14 -1.83 -4.56
N ILE A 106 0.59 -1.56 -3.49
CA ILE A 106 1.27 -2.59 -2.69
C ILE A 106 0.48 -2.80 -1.41
N ASN A 107 0.13 -4.04 -1.11
CA ASN A 107 -0.58 -4.41 0.10
C ASN A 107 0.44 -4.85 1.17
N VAL A 108 0.39 -4.23 2.34
CA VAL A 108 1.33 -4.47 3.43
C VAL A 108 0.58 -4.89 4.69
N LEU A 109 1.00 -6.01 5.28
CA LEU A 109 0.52 -6.47 6.56
C LEU A 109 1.43 -5.93 7.67
N THR A 110 0.95 -4.91 8.37
CA THR A 110 1.70 -4.18 9.41
C THR A 110 1.60 -4.82 10.78
N LYS A 111 2.48 -4.39 11.70
CA LYS A 111 2.53 -4.84 13.09
C LYS A 111 2.79 -6.35 13.23
N MET A 112 3.67 -6.89 12.38
CA MET A 112 4.01 -8.32 12.44
C MET A 112 4.89 -8.69 13.64
N ASP A 113 5.56 -7.71 14.25
CA ASP A 113 6.25 -7.82 15.54
C ASP A 113 5.29 -8.26 16.66
N LEU A 114 4.10 -7.63 16.70
CA LEU A 114 3.07 -7.95 17.68
C LEU A 114 2.54 -9.37 17.45
N PHE A 115 2.32 -9.74 16.20
CA PHE A 115 1.89 -11.07 15.82
C PHE A 115 2.89 -12.16 16.28
N LYS A 116 4.20 -11.97 16.05
CA LYS A 116 5.26 -12.87 16.54
C LYS A 116 5.24 -13.01 18.06
N SER A 117 4.99 -11.91 18.78
CA SER A 117 4.89 -11.90 20.25
C SER A 117 3.61 -12.54 20.81
N GLY A 118 2.66 -12.93 19.94
CA GLY A 118 1.34 -13.44 20.34
C GLY A 118 0.42 -12.36 20.93
N ARG A 119 0.69 -11.08 20.68
CA ARG A 119 -0.05 -9.94 21.22
C ARG A 119 -0.62 -9.09 20.08
N THR A 120 -1.70 -8.38 20.35
CA THR A 120 -2.18 -7.24 19.53
C THR A 120 -2.69 -6.13 20.44
N GLY A 121 -2.99 -4.98 19.84
CA GLY A 121 -3.69 -3.89 20.54
C GLY A 121 -5.04 -4.28 21.17
N ALA A 122 -5.62 -5.44 20.81
CA ALA A 122 -6.90 -5.92 21.32
C ALA A 122 -6.83 -7.17 22.23
N GLY A 123 -5.65 -7.78 22.44
CA GLY A 123 -5.49 -8.96 23.30
C GLY A 123 -4.40 -9.95 22.84
N THR A 124 -4.39 -11.15 23.43
CA THR A 124 -3.51 -12.26 23.02
C THR A 124 -4.10 -12.95 21.78
N ILE A 125 -3.38 -12.98 20.65
CA ILE A 125 -3.80 -13.83 19.52
C ILE A 125 -3.25 -15.24 19.76
N ALA A 126 -4.03 -16.27 19.43
CA ALA A 126 -3.46 -17.58 19.17
C ALA A 126 -2.35 -17.43 18.12
N GLN A 127 -1.12 -17.86 18.46
CA GLN A 127 -0.02 -17.85 17.51
C GLN A 127 -0.41 -18.72 16.31
N ILE A 128 -0.63 -18.08 15.16
CA ILE A 128 -0.82 -18.80 13.91
C ILE A 128 0.57 -19.28 13.48
N GLY A 129 0.71 -20.58 13.20
CA GLY A 129 2.00 -21.15 12.78
C GLY A 129 2.45 -20.56 11.43
N PRO A 130 3.76 -20.58 11.11
CA PRO A 130 4.30 -19.99 9.89
C PRO A 130 3.62 -20.50 8.61
N LYS A 131 3.27 -21.79 8.56
CA LYS A 131 2.54 -22.38 7.42
C LYS A 131 1.13 -21.84 7.21
N GLU A 132 0.48 -21.46 8.31
CA GLU A 132 -0.87 -20.91 8.25
C GLU A 132 -0.82 -19.41 7.98
N LEU A 133 0.26 -18.71 8.37
CA LEU A 133 0.55 -17.34 7.94
C LEU A 133 0.79 -17.23 6.43
N GLU A 134 1.55 -18.16 5.84
CA GLU A 134 1.79 -18.21 4.39
C GLU A 134 0.47 -18.19 3.59
N ARG A 135 -0.58 -18.85 4.10
CA ARG A 135 -1.92 -18.87 3.49
C ARG A 135 -2.67 -17.53 3.53
N TYR A 136 -2.18 -16.54 4.27
CA TYR A 136 -2.72 -15.18 4.26
C TYR A 136 -1.83 -14.22 3.46
N LEU A 137 -0.54 -14.51 3.35
CA LEU A 137 0.40 -13.73 2.54
C LEU A 137 0.21 -14.04 1.05
N ASP A 138 -0.02 -15.31 0.74
CA ASP A 138 -0.37 -15.82 -0.59
C ASP A 138 -1.65 -16.67 -0.45
N PRO A 139 -2.84 -16.02 -0.43
CA PRO A 139 -4.08 -16.71 -0.18
C PRO A 139 -4.48 -17.59 -1.36
N ASP A 140 -4.61 -18.90 -1.10
CA ASP A 140 -5.38 -19.83 -1.93
C ASP A 140 -6.87 -19.72 -1.56
N PRO A 141 -7.70 -19.04 -2.37
CA PRO A 141 -9.06 -18.71 -1.98
C PRO A 141 -9.97 -19.94 -1.88
N ASP A 142 -9.67 -20.99 -2.64
CA ASP A 142 -10.43 -22.26 -2.63
C ASP A 142 -10.23 -23.02 -1.32
N LEU A 143 -9.01 -22.98 -0.77
CA LEU A 143 -8.70 -23.59 0.51
C LEU A 143 -9.36 -22.83 1.67
N LEU A 144 -9.36 -21.50 1.63
CA LEU A 144 -9.99 -20.66 2.66
C LEU A 144 -11.53 -20.76 2.61
N LEU A 145 -12.11 -20.93 1.42
CA LEU A 145 -13.54 -21.11 1.18
C LEU A 145 -14.13 -22.30 1.95
N GLY A 146 -13.46 -23.46 1.89
CA GLY A 146 -13.95 -24.69 2.52
C GLY A 146 -14.18 -24.51 4.02
N GLU A 147 -13.19 -23.94 4.71
CA GLU A 147 -13.22 -23.72 6.16
C GLU A 147 -14.22 -22.62 6.57
N VAL A 148 -14.41 -21.59 5.74
CA VAL A 148 -15.45 -20.57 5.98
C VAL A 148 -16.85 -21.16 5.78
N ASN A 149 -17.04 -21.99 4.77
CA ASN A 149 -18.33 -22.63 4.51
C ASN A 149 -18.73 -23.62 5.62
N GLU A 150 -17.78 -24.29 6.27
CA GLU A 150 -18.05 -25.14 7.44
C GLU A 150 -18.58 -24.37 8.65
N LYS A 151 -18.17 -23.10 8.80
CA LYS A 151 -18.54 -22.24 9.95
C LYS A 151 -19.72 -21.32 9.67
N THR A 152 -20.09 -21.14 8.40
CA THR A 152 -21.17 -20.24 7.98
C THR A 152 -22.44 -21.00 7.58
N ASN A 153 -23.58 -20.33 7.63
CA ASN A 153 -24.85 -20.92 7.22
C ASN A 153 -24.83 -21.23 5.71
N PRO A 154 -25.34 -22.40 5.25
CA PRO A 154 -25.38 -22.78 3.84
C PRO A 154 -25.94 -21.72 2.87
N LYS A 155 -26.84 -20.85 3.35
CA LYS A 155 -27.38 -19.74 2.55
C LYS A 155 -26.32 -18.74 2.06
N PHE A 156 -25.16 -18.69 2.72
CA PHE A 156 -24.07 -17.77 2.40
C PHE A 156 -22.97 -18.42 1.54
N HIS A 157 -23.06 -19.73 1.25
CA HIS A 157 -22.02 -20.44 0.49
C HIS A 157 -21.85 -19.88 -0.94
N SER A 158 -22.95 -19.49 -1.59
CA SER A 158 -22.90 -18.83 -2.90
C SER A 158 -22.23 -17.47 -2.85
N LEU A 159 -22.45 -16.69 -1.78
CA LEU A 159 -21.80 -15.41 -1.56
C LEU A 159 -20.30 -15.59 -1.31
N ASN A 160 -19.93 -16.55 -0.45
CA ASN A 160 -18.53 -16.85 -0.17
C ASN A 160 -17.79 -17.23 -1.46
N GLN A 161 -18.40 -18.10 -2.28
CA GLN A 161 -17.83 -18.50 -3.58
C GLN A 161 -17.62 -17.30 -4.51
N ALA A 162 -18.58 -16.38 -4.58
CA ALA A 162 -18.44 -15.17 -5.39
C ALA A 162 -17.31 -14.25 -4.88
N ILE A 163 -17.17 -14.10 -3.55
CA ILE A 163 -16.08 -13.33 -2.93
C ILE A 163 -14.72 -13.95 -3.25
N SER A 164 -14.62 -15.28 -3.16
CA SER A 164 -13.39 -16.01 -3.47
C SER A 164 -12.99 -15.87 -4.92
N GLN A 165 -13.95 -16.01 -5.84
CA GLN A 165 -13.72 -15.83 -7.27
C GLN A 165 -13.23 -14.41 -7.57
N LEU A 166 -13.83 -13.40 -6.94
CA LEU A 166 -13.38 -12.01 -7.07
C LEU A 166 -11.91 -11.87 -6.65
N ILE A 167 -11.52 -12.45 -5.52
CA ILE A 167 -10.14 -12.37 -5.04
C ILE A 167 -9.16 -13.09 -5.99
N GLN A 168 -9.55 -14.24 -6.52
CA GLN A 168 -8.76 -14.95 -7.55
C GLN A 168 -8.63 -14.13 -8.84
N ASP A 169 -9.74 -13.58 -9.33
CA ASP A 169 -9.79 -12.81 -10.58
C ASP A 169 -8.92 -11.56 -10.50
N PHE A 170 -8.88 -10.92 -9.33
CA PHE A 170 -8.03 -9.77 -9.11
C PHE A 170 -6.57 -10.16 -8.83
N ASN A 171 -6.22 -11.42 -8.54
CA ASN A 171 -4.85 -11.99 -8.44
C ASN A 171 -3.78 -11.12 -7.72
N MET A 172 -4.17 -10.11 -6.93
CA MET A 172 -3.32 -8.94 -6.59
C MET A 172 -3.35 -8.55 -5.12
N VAL A 173 -3.78 -9.42 -4.21
CA VAL A 173 -3.69 -9.10 -2.78
C VAL A 173 -2.76 -10.06 -2.06
N SER A 174 -1.56 -10.24 -2.62
CA SER A 174 -0.42 -10.71 -1.83
C SER A 174 -0.04 -9.61 -0.85
N PHE A 175 0.08 -9.95 0.43
CA PHE A 175 0.53 -9.01 1.44
C PHE A 175 2.02 -9.18 1.70
N LEU A 176 2.75 -8.06 1.70
CA LEU A 176 4.12 -8.03 2.21
C LEU A 176 4.08 -7.85 3.73
N PRO A 177 4.69 -8.75 4.51
CA PRO A 177 4.73 -8.59 5.96
C PRO A 177 5.71 -7.47 6.35
N LEU A 178 5.24 -6.51 7.14
CA LEU A 178 6.05 -5.45 7.75
C LEU A 178 6.26 -5.72 9.24
N ASP A 179 7.51 -5.97 9.59
CA ASP A 179 8.00 -5.99 10.95
C ASP A 179 8.99 -4.83 11.15
N ILE A 180 8.61 -3.86 11.98
CA ILE A 180 9.43 -2.67 12.23
C ILE A 180 10.74 -2.99 12.97
N THR A 181 10.85 -4.17 13.58
CA THR A 181 12.06 -4.62 14.28
C THR A 181 13.05 -5.33 13.34
N ASP A 182 12.67 -5.56 12.09
CA ASP A 182 13.41 -6.33 11.09
C ASP A 182 13.74 -5.45 9.88
N GLU A 183 15.00 -5.05 9.75
CA GLU A 183 15.46 -4.19 8.65
C GLU A 183 15.30 -4.86 7.28
N ASP A 184 15.41 -6.19 7.20
CA ASP A 184 15.23 -6.94 5.95
C ASP A 184 13.77 -6.88 5.47
N SER A 185 12.81 -6.90 6.41
CA SER A 185 11.38 -6.74 6.12
C SER A 185 11.09 -5.36 5.53
N ILE A 186 11.67 -4.31 6.11
CA ILE A 186 11.54 -2.93 5.62
C ILE A 186 12.19 -2.80 4.23
N GLY A 187 13.41 -3.31 4.07
CA GLY A 187 14.15 -3.27 2.81
C GLY A 187 13.43 -3.99 1.66
N SER A 188 12.79 -5.12 1.95
CA SER A 188 11.96 -5.85 0.98
C SER A 188 10.78 -5.00 0.49
N ILE A 189 10.07 -4.32 1.40
CA ILE A 189 8.94 -3.45 1.03
C ILE A 189 9.41 -2.26 0.20
N LEU A 190 10.51 -1.61 0.59
CA LEU A 190 11.10 -0.53 -0.18
C LEU A 190 11.48 -0.98 -1.59
N SER A 191 12.13 -2.13 -1.72
CA SER A 191 12.46 -2.70 -3.03
C SER A 191 11.22 -2.94 -3.90
N HIS A 192 10.11 -3.42 -3.34
CA HIS A 192 8.86 -3.57 -4.10
C HIS A 192 8.28 -2.20 -4.51
N ILE A 193 8.33 -1.20 -3.64
CA ILE A 193 7.88 0.16 -3.96
C ILE A 193 8.75 0.76 -5.07
N ASP A 194 10.07 0.66 -4.96
CA ASP A 194 11.02 1.14 -5.97
C ASP A 194 10.76 0.49 -7.33
N HIS A 195 10.51 -0.82 -7.36
CA HIS A 195 10.11 -1.50 -8.58
C HIS A 195 8.77 -1.00 -9.13
N ALA A 196 7.78 -0.75 -8.28
CA ALA A 196 6.46 -0.28 -8.69
C ALA A 196 6.48 1.15 -9.27
N ILE A 197 7.33 2.03 -8.75
CA ILE A 197 7.50 3.41 -9.25
C ILE A 197 8.63 3.54 -10.29
N GLN A 198 9.30 2.43 -10.63
CA GLN A 198 10.47 2.38 -11.52
C GLN A 198 11.57 3.37 -11.08
N TYR A 199 11.86 3.40 -9.79
CA TYR A 199 12.92 4.24 -9.22
C TYR A 199 14.27 3.84 -9.81
N GLY A 200 15.06 4.82 -10.28
CA GLY A 200 16.40 4.59 -10.82
C GLY A 200 16.48 4.15 -12.29
N GLU A 201 15.37 3.85 -12.99
CA GLU A 201 15.43 3.50 -14.43
C GLU A 201 15.87 4.67 -15.34
N HIS A 202 15.68 5.90 -14.86
CA HIS A 202 16.11 7.12 -15.54
C HIS A 202 17.42 7.70 -14.99
N GLU A 203 18.02 7.09 -13.96
CA GLU A 203 19.33 7.51 -13.50
C GLU A 203 20.38 7.07 -14.53
N GLU A 204 21.10 8.03 -15.11
CA GLU A 204 22.24 7.72 -15.96
C GLU A 204 23.28 6.92 -15.14
N PRO A 205 23.89 5.87 -15.72
CA PRO A 205 24.94 5.12 -15.03
C PRO A 205 26.05 6.09 -14.62
N LYS A 206 26.38 6.14 -13.33
CA LYS A 206 27.54 6.90 -12.86
C LYS A 206 28.78 6.37 -13.58
N GLU A 207 29.40 7.21 -14.42
CA GLU A 207 30.59 6.82 -15.16
C GLU A 207 31.66 6.32 -14.16
N PRO A 208 32.26 5.13 -14.41
CA PRO A 208 33.35 4.63 -13.58
C PRO A 208 34.49 5.66 -13.53
N ARG A 209 35.03 5.92 -12.34
CA ARG A 209 36.09 6.92 -12.09
C ARG A 209 37.45 6.62 -12.75
N ASP A 210 37.53 5.64 -13.66
CA ASP A 210 38.80 5.08 -14.13
C ASP A 210 39.07 5.34 -15.63
N MET A 211 38.56 6.45 -16.19
CA MET A 211 38.85 6.86 -17.58
C MET A 211 39.47 8.27 -17.70
N ASP A 212 40.09 8.77 -16.62
CA ASP A 212 40.89 10.03 -16.65
C ASP A 212 42.41 9.78 -16.47
N GLY A 213 42.84 8.52 -16.54
CA GLY A 213 44.26 8.12 -16.50
C GLY A 213 44.90 8.05 -17.89
N GLY A 214 44.83 9.14 -18.65
CA GLY A 214 45.52 9.27 -19.93
C GLY A 214 47.03 9.50 -19.78
N ASP A 215 47.79 8.50 -19.31
CA ASP A 215 49.26 8.47 -19.44
C ASP A 215 49.63 7.60 -20.65
N PHE A 216 49.56 8.19 -21.85
CA PHE A 216 50.44 7.81 -22.95
C PHE A 216 51.70 8.67 -22.86
N ASP A 217 52.53 8.39 -21.86
CA ASP A 217 53.89 8.93 -21.86
C ASP A 217 54.70 8.24 -22.96
N ALA A 218 55.24 9.08 -23.81
CA ALA A 218 55.91 8.77 -25.06
C ALA A 218 57.10 7.81 -24.85
N ALA A 219 57.22 6.85 -25.77
CA ALA A 219 58.49 6.21 -26.05
C ALA A 219 59.46 7.26 -26.62
N GLU A 220 60.54 7.58 -25.89
CA GLU A 220 61.76 8.17 -26.44
C GLU A 220 63.00 7.78 -25.62
N GLU A 221 63.93 7.11 -26.33
CA GLU A 221 65.35 6.78 -26.09
C GLU A 221 65.78 5.79 -24.99
#